data_AF-A0A828P1N7-F1
#
_entry.id   AF-A0A828P1N7-F1
#
_cell.length_a   1.000
_cell.length_b   1.000
_cell.length_c   1.000
_cell.angle_alpha   90.00
_cell.angle_beta   90.00
_cell.angle_gamma   90.00
#
_symmetry.space_group_name_H-M   'P 1'
#
loop_
_entity.id
_entity.type
_entity.pdbx_description
1 polymer ?
#
loop_
_entity_poly.entity_id
_entity_poly.type
_entity_poly.pdbx_seq_one_letter_code
_entity_poly.pdbx_strand_id
1 'polypeptide(L)'
;GSSFTLNAGDTATDTTVNGGLFTARGGTLAGTTTLNNGAILTLSGKTVNNDTLTIREGDALLQGGSLTGNGSVEKSGSGTLTVSNTTLTQKAVNLNEGTLTLNDSTVTTDVIAQRGTALKLTGSTVLNGAIDPTNVTLASGATWNIPDNATVQSVVDDLSHAGQIHFTSTRTGKFVPATLKVKNLNGQNGTISLRVRPDMAQNNADRLVIDGGRATGKTILNMVNAGNSASGLATSGKGIQVVEAINGATTEEGAFVQGNRLQAGAFNYSLNRDSDESWYLRSENAYRAEVPL
;
A
#
# COMPACT_ATOMS: atom_id res chain seq x y z
N GLY A 1 -12.18 -25.82 22.98
CA GLY A 1 -12.31 -25.89 21.51
C GLY A 1 -11.55 -27.09 21.00
N SER A 2 -11.96 -27.65 19.87
CA SER A 2 -11.19 -28.69 19.16
C SER A 2 -9.85 -28.14 18.68
N SER A 3 -8.85 -29.03 18.57
CA SER A 3 -7.53 -28.71 18.03
C SER A 3 -7.11 -29.71 16.97
N PHE A 4 -6.59 -29.24 15.84
CA PHE A 4 -6.02 -30.06 14.76
C PHE A 4 -4.57 -29.64 14.50
N THR A 5 -3.70 -30.59 14.16
CA THR A 5 -2.28 -30.31 13.83
C THR A 5 -1.92 -30.94 12.49
N LEU A 6 -1.35 -30.13 11.59
CA LEU A 6 -0.70 -30.55 10.36
C LEU A 6 0.82 -30.53 10.55
N ASN A 7 1.50 -31.65 10.34
CA ASN A 7 2.96 -31.71 10.45
C ASN A 7 3.63 -31.39 9.11
N ALA A 8 4.93 -31.10 9.16
CA ALA A 8 5.72 -30.86 7.95
C ALA A 8 5.72 -32.09 7.03
N GLY A 9 5.52 -31.88 5.73
CA GLY A 9 5.46 -32.94 4.72
C GLY A 9 4.06 -33.52 4.50
N ASP A 10 3.14 -33.31 5.44
CA ASP A 10 1.76 -33.77 5.32
C ASP A 10 0.90 -32.80 4.48
N THR A 11 -0.27 -33.28 4.08
CA THR A 11 -1.30 -32.48 3.39
C THR A 11 -2.61 -32.55 4.15
N ALA A 12 -3.23 -31.39 4.40
CA ALA A 12 -4.61 -31.27 4.84
C ALA A 12 -5.47 -30.82 3.65
N THR A 13 -6.52 -31.59 3.34
CA THR A 13 -7.40 -31.33 2.20
C THR A 13 -8.79 -30.94 2.68
N ASP A 14 -9.39 -29.92 2.07
CA ASP A 14 -10.79 -29.50 2.30
C ASP A 14 -11.16 -29.35 3.79
N THR A 15 -10.31 -28.63 4.52
CA THR A 15 -10.39 -28.50 5.97
C THR A 15 -11.34 -27.37 6.37
N THR A 16 -12.30 -27.64 7.25
CA THR A 16 -13.14 -26.59 7.86
C THR A 16 -12.89 -26.50 9.35
N VAL A 17 -12.56 -25.30 9.84
CA VAL A 17 -12.40 -24.96 11.25
C VAL A 17 -13.48 -23.95 11.61
N ASN A 18 -14.44 -24.36 12.43
CA ASN A 18 -15.57 -23.54 12.85
C ASN A 18 -15.46 -23.26 14.36
N GLY A 19 -14.65 -22.26 14.70
CA GLY A 19 -14.08 -22.10 16.04
C GLY A 19 -12.99 -23.15 16.35
N GLY A 20 -12.11 -22.84 17.30
CA GLY A 20 -11.01 -23.73 17.72
C GLY A 20 -9.67 -23.43 17.06
N LEU A 21 -8.71 -24.36 17.18
CA LEU A 21 -7.31 -24.15 16.80
C LEU A 21 -6.86 -25.15 15.74
N PHE A 22 -6.34 -24.65 14.62
CA PHE A 22 -5.57 -25.40 13.66
C PHE A 22 -4.10 -24.96 13.73
N THR A 23 -3.19 -25.85 14.10
CA THR A 23 -1.75 -25.59 14.04
C THR A 23 -1.11 -26.26 12.83
N ALA A 24 -0.47 -25.50 11.96
CA ALA A 24 0.34 -26.04 10.86
C ALA A 24 1.82 -25.84 11.16
N ARG A 25 2.56 -26.94 11.37
CA ARG A 25 4.02 -26.94 11.62
C ARG A 25 4.82 -27.03 10.31
N GLY A 26 4.21 -26.61 9.21
CA GLY A 26 4.65 -26.88 7.84
C GLY A 26 3.52 -27.48 7.01
N GLY A 27 3.88 -28.26 5.99
CA GLY A 27 2.93 -29.04 5.18
C GLY A 27 2.17 -28.22 4.14
N THR A 28 1.19 -28.86 3.52
CA THR A 28 0.37 -28.29 2.43
C THR A 28 -1.09 -28.22 2.81
N LEU A 29 -1.73 -27.08 2.57
CA LEU A 29 -3.17 -26.92 2.51
C LEU A 29 -3.60 -27.12 1.06
N ALA A 30 -4.43 -28.13 0.83
CA ALA A 30 -4.98 -28.47 -0.49
C ALA A 30 -6.51 -28.30 -0.48
N GLY A 31 -7.07 -27.98 -1.65
CA GLY A 31 -8.48 -27.67 -1.78
C GLY A 31 -8.86 -26.41 -0.99
N THR A 32 -10.00 -26.45 -0.28
CA THR A 32 -10.47 -25.28 0.47
C THR A 32 -10.24 -25.44 1.97
N THR A 33 -9.38 -24.59 2.56
CA THR A 33 -9.33 -24.41 4.02
C THR A 33 -10.27 -23.27 4.42
N THR A 34 -11.30 -23.56 5.22
CA THR A 34 -12.26 -22.56 5.72
C THR A 34 -12.03 -22.29 7.21
N LEU A 35 -11.85 -21.02 7.59
CA LEU A 35 -11.77 -20.58 8.99
C LEU A 35 -12.98 -19.69 9.29
N ASN A 36 -13.85 -20.09 10.21
CA ASN A 36 -15.05 -19.33 10.59
C ASN A 36 -15.21 -19.23 12.11
N ASN A 37 -16.03 -18.27 12.54
CA ASN A 37 -16.62 -18.20 13.89
C ASN A 37 -15.60 -18.35 15.03
N GLY A 38 -14.51 -17.59 14.98
CA GLY A 38 -13.45 -17.55 15.98
C GLY A 38 -12.35 -18.60 15.78
N ALA A 39 -12.26 -19.19 14.58
CA ALA A 39 -11.18 -20.12 14.24
C ALA A 39 -9.81 -19.44 14.24
N ILE A 40 -8.81 -20.14 14.75
CA ILE A 40 -7.41 -19.72 14.76
C ILE A 40 -6.57 -20.70 13.95
N LEU A 41 -5.89 -20.22 12.92
CA LEU A 41 -4.82 -20.93 12.21
C LEU A 41 -3.47 -20.38 12.69
N THR A 42 -2.70 -21.21 13.39
CA THR A 42 -1.34 -20.89 13.84
C THR A 42 -0.32 -21.59 12.96
N LEU A 43 0.54 -20.82 12.30
CA LEU A 43 1.65 -21.34 11.52
C LEU A 43 2.92 -21.36 12.38
N SER A 44 3.50 -22.54 12.56
CA SER A 44 4.76 -22.76 13.26
C SER A 44 5.84 -23.25 12.28
N GLY A 45 5.96 -22.55 11.15
CA GLY A 45 6.86 -22.90 10.05
C GLY A 45 6.37 -22.33 8.72
N LYS A 46 6.88 -22.88 7.62
CA LYS A 46 6.43 -22.57 6.26
C LYS A 46 5.35 -23.55 5.83
N THR A 47 4.12 -23.08 5.74
CA THR A 47 2.98 -23.83 5.19
C THR A 47 2.71 -23.37 3.76
N VAL A 48 2.40 -24.32 2.88
CA VAL A 48 2.08 -24.05 1.48
C VAL A 48 0.58 -24.09 1.29
N ASN A 49 -0.01 -23.02 0.77
CA ASN A 49 -1.36 -22.99 0.21
C ASN A 49 -1.25 -22.74 -1.29
N ASN A 50 -1.65 -23.74 -2.09
CA ASN A 50 -1.71 -23.62 -3.55
C ASN A 50 -3.14 -23.43 -4.07
N ASP A 51 -4.13 -23.56 -3.18
CA ASP A 51 -5.55 -23.45 -3.50
C ASP A 51 -6.17 -22.31 -2.67
N THR A 52 -7.19 -22.54 -1.85
CA THR A 52 -7.93 -21.45 -1.19
C THR A 52 -7.93 -21.57 0.32
N LEU A 53 -7.50 -20.50 1.00
CA LEU A 53 -7.81 -20.25 2.41
C LEU A 53 -8.92 -19.20 2.49
N THR A 54 -10.08 -19.52 3.05
CA THR A 54 -11.26 -18.64 3.05
C THR A 54 -11.86 -18.44 4.43
N ILE A 55 -12.44 -17.26 4.62
CA ILE A 55 -13.25 -16.88 5.77
C ILE A 55 -14.58 -16.39 5.22
N ARG A 56 -15.69 -16.93 5.72
CA ARG A 56 -17.04 -16.60 5.22
C ARG A 56 -17.98 -16.13 6.32
N GLU A 57 -17.72 -16.51 7.57
CA GLU A 57 -18.58 -16.20 8.71
C GLU A 57 -17.77 -15.87 9.96
N GLY A 58 -18.20 -14.83 10.67
CA GLY A 58 -17.58 -14.38 11.91
C GLY A 58 -16.14 -13.90 11.73
N ASP A 59 -15.44 -13.80 12.86
CA ASP A 59 -14.03 -13.42 12.88
C ASP A 59 -13.12 -14.65 12.80
N ALA A 60 -11.90 -14.47 12.30
CA ALA A 60 -10.86 -15.50 12.29
C ALA A 60 -9.47 -14.90 12.45
N LEU A 61 -8.53 -15.70 12.93
CA LEU A 61 -7.13 -15.33 13.11
C LEU A 61 -6.23 -16.29 12.34
N LEU A 62 -5.40 -15.76 11.45
CA LEU A 62 -4.21 -16.41 10.92
C LEU A 62 -3.00 -15.79 11.62
N GLN A 63 -2.12 -16.58 12.22
CA GLN A 63 -0.96 -16.04 12.94
C GLN A 63 0.30 -16.86 12.84
N GLY A 64 1.45 -16.19 12.98
CA GLY A 64 2.77 -16.79 13.00
C GLY A 64 3.28 -17.20 11.62
N GLY A 65 4.50 -17.74 11.59
CA GLY A 65 5.09 -18.48 10.47
C GLY A 65 4.99 -17.82 9.09
N SER A 66 4.94 -18.66 8.06
CA SER A 66 4.78 -18.23 6.68
C SER A 66 3.69 -19.02 5.97
N LEU A 67 2.76 -18.32 5.33
CA LEU A 67 1.83 -18.90 4.37
C LEU A 67 2.32 -18.56 2.97
N THR A 68 2.75 -19.57 2.22
CA THR A 68 3.38 -19.42 0.90
C THR A 68 2.64 -20.21 -0.16
N GLY A 69 2.97 -20.05 -1.43
CA GLY A 69 2.38 -20.82 -2.54
C GLY A 69 1.58 -19.95 -3.51
N ASN A 70 0.97 -20.58 -4.49
CA ASN A 70 0.28 -19.89 -5.59
C ASN A 70 -1.25 -19.81 -5.39
N GLY A 71 -1.72 -20.08 -4.18
CA GLY A 71 -3.13 -20.01 -3.82
C GLY A 71 -3.64 -18.59 -3.58
N SER A 72 -4.87 -18.51 -3.08
CA SER A 72 -5.54 -17.30 -2.64
C SER A 72 -5.89 -17.33 -1.15
N VAL A 73 -5.91 -16.13 -0.54
CA VAL A 73 -6.64 -15.89 0.71
C VAL A 73 -7.88 -15.08 0.40
N GLU A 74 -9.04 -15.56 0.84
CA GLU A 74 -10.34 -14.95 0.53
C GLU A 74 -11.07 -14.55 1.81
N LYS A 75 -11.29 -13.26 1.98
CA LYS A 75 -12.08 -12.71 3.07
C LYS A 75 -13.46 -12.31 2.57
N SER A 76 -14.47 -13.07 2.98
CA SER A 76 -15.90 -12.82 2.73
C SER A 76 -16.68 -12.75 4.07
N GLY A 77 -17.97 -12.41 4.00
CA GLY A 77 -18.81 -12.13 5.17
C GLY A 77 -18.47 -10.84 5.91
N SER A 78 -19.33 -10.40 6.82
CA SER A 78 -19.20 -9.11 7.51
C SER A 78 -18.10 -9.05 8.58
N GLY A 79 -17.58 -10.18 9.03
CA GLY A 79 -16.57 -10.27 10.10
C GLY A 79 -15.17 -9.80 9.69
N THR A 80 -14.19 -10.11 10.54
CA THR A 80 -12.78 -9.72 10.38
C THR A 80 -11.87 -10.94 10.25
N LEU A 81 -11.04 -10.97 9.21
CA LEU A 81 -9.83 -11.80 9.24
C LEU A 81 -8.67 -10.94 9.78
N THR A 82 -8.02 -11.41 10.83
CA THR A 82 -6.75 -10.85 11.29
C THR A 82 -5.61 -11.77 10.87
N VAL A 83 -4.60 -11.21 10.20
CA VAL A 83 -3.34 -11.89 9.84
C VAL A 83 -2.22 -11.26 10.65
N SER A 84 -1.65 -12.00 11.60
CA SER A 84 -0.69 -11.42 12.56
C SER A 84 0.64 -12.16 12.68
N ASN A 85 1.75 -11.42 12.70
CA ASN A 85 3.10 -12.00 12.81
C ASN A 85 3.37 -13.05 11.71
N THR A 86 2.84 -12.82 10.52
CA THR A 86 2.88 -13.80 9.41
C THR A 86 3.60 -13.21 8.22
N THR A 87 4.44 -14.02 7.57
CA THR A 87 4.87 -13.77 6.19
C THR A 87 3.86 -14.38 5.23
N LEU A 88 3.10 -13.56 4.52
CA LEU A 88 2.07 -13.99 3.58
C LEU A 88 2.54 -13.74 2.15
N THR A 89 2.77 -14.81 1.40
CA THR A 89 3.07 -14.74 -0.04
C THR A 89 2.09 -15.66 -0.76
N GLN A 90 1.17 -15.05 -1.50
CA GLN A 90 0.11 -15.74 -2.23
C GLN A 90 -0.04 -15.09 -3.59
N LYS A 91 -0.76 -15.76 -4.51
CA LYS A 91 -1.04 -15.18 -5.82
C LYS A 91 -1.95 -13.97 -5.72
N ALA A 92 -2.94 -14.02 -4.83
CA ALA A 92 -3.85 -12.91 -4.57
C ALA A 92 -4.39 -12.96 -3.13
N VAL A 93 -4.75 -11.81 -2.60
CA VAL A 93 -5.63 -11.68 -1.43
C VAL A 93 -6.91 -11.00 -1.91
N ASN A 94 -8.03 -11.72 -1.81
CA ASN A 94 -9.34 -11.21 -2.20
C ASN A 94 -10.10 -10.73 -0.95
N LEU A 95 -10.44 -9.46 -0.88
CA LEU A 95 -11.25 -8.87 0.17
C LEU A 95 -12.66 -8.56 -0.38
N ASN A 96 -13.51 -9.56 -0.32
CA ASN A 96 -14.86 -9.50 -0.91
C ASN A 96 -15.84 -8.76 0.01
N GLU A 97 -15.76 -9.00 1.32
CA GLU A 97 -16.65 -8.41 2.33
C GLU A 97 -15.95 -8.24 3.69
N GLY A 98 -16.46 -7.33 4.51
CA GLY A 98 -16.00 -7.12 5.88
C GLY A 98 -14.60 -6.50 5.96
N THR A 99 -13.81 -6.93 6.95
CA THR A 99 -12.51 -6.34 7.26
C THR A 99 -11.37 -7.36 7.13
N LEU A 100 -10.25 -6.93 6.54
CA LEU A 100 -8.95 -7.60 6.64
C LEU A 100 -8.00 -6.73 7.47
N THR A 101 -7.49 -7.28 8.58
CA THR A 101 -6.46 -6.63 9.40
C THR A 101 -5.14 -7.36 9.23
N LEU A 102 -4.11 -6.65 8.80
CA LEU A 102 -2.72 -7.10 8.76
C LEU A 102 -1.99 -6.46 9.96
N ASN A 103 -1.46 -7.27 10.87
CA ASN A 103 -0.78 -6.80 12.07
C ASN A 103 0.61 -7.42 12.23
N ASP A 104 1.66 -6.60 12.24
CA ASP A 104 3.05 -7.05 12.34
C ASP A 104 3.40 -8.14 11.30
N SER A 105 2.84 -8.02 10.09
CA SER A 105 2.96 -9.03 9.03
C SER A 105 3.70 -8.47 7.81
N THR A 106 4.41 -9.34 7.09
CA THR A 106 4.96 -9.01 5.77
C THR A 106 4.11 -9.71 4.71
N VAL A 107 3.44 -8.94 3.88
CA VAL A 107 2.54 -9.43 2.83
C VAL A 107 3.10 -9.08 1.46
N THR A 108 3.19 -10.06 0.57
CA THR A 108 3.68 -9.88 -0.81
C THR A 108 2.66 -10.48 -1.76
N THR A 109 1.72 -9.64 -2.19
CA THR A 109 0.62 -9.94 -3.12
C THR A 109 -0.20 -8.68 -3.35
N ASP A 110 -0.95 -8.63 -4.46
CA ASP A 110 -1.96 -7.59 -4.66
C ASP A 110 -3.20 -7.92 -3.81
N VAL A 111 -3.80 -6.88 -3.21
CA VAL A 111 -5.09 -6.98 -2.51
C VAL A 111 -6.20 -6.51 -3.44
N ILE A 112 -6.98 -7.46 -3.93
CA ILE A 112 -8.13 -7.22 -4.81
C ILE A 112 -9.38 -7.19 -3.93
N ALA A 113 -10.05 -6.06 -3.87
CA ALA A 113 -11.10 -5.81 -2.89
C ALA A 113 -12.40 -5.33 -3.55
N GLN A 114 -13.44 -5.22 -2.73
CA GLN A 114 -14.71 -4.62 -3.12
C GLN A 114 -14.93 -3.31 -2.36
N ARG A 115 -15.60 -2.35 -3.00
CA ARG A 115 -16.00 -1.10 -2.34
C ARG A 115 -16.88 -1.42 -1.13
N GLY A 116 -16.69 -0.65 -0.04
CA GLY A 116 -17.37 -0.88 1.23
C GLY A 116 -16.68 -1.87 2.18
N THR A 117 -15.61 -2.54 1.73
CA THR A 117 -14.72 -3.31 2.62
C THR A 117 -13.71 -2.40 3.32
N ALA A 118 -12.98 -2.96 4.30
CA ALA A 118 -11.91 -2.26 4.99
C ALA A 118 -10.64 -3.10 5.11
N LEU A 119 -9.50 -2.50 4.77
CA LEU A 119 -8.16 -3.04 4.95
C LEU A 119 -7.39 -2.19 5.97
N LYS A 120 -6.86 -2.84 7.01
CA LYS A 120 -6.10 -2.19 8.08
C LYS A 120 -4.67 -2.72 8.12
N LEU A 121 -3.69 -1.84 7.98
CA LEU A 121 -2.27 -2.16 8.15
C LEU A 121 -1.82 -1.57 9.49
N THR A 122 -1.46 -2.45 10.42
CA THR A 122 -1.19 -2.12 11.83
C THR A 122 0.15 -2.68 12.30
N GLY A 123 0.64 -2.17 13.43
CA GLY A 123 1.96 -2.53 13.94
C GLY A 123 3.05 -2.18 12.93
N SER A 124 4.02 -3.07 12.76
CA SER A 124 5.14 -2.94 11.79
C SER A 124 4.85 -3.62 10.45
N THR A 125 3.58 -3.69 10.05
CA THR A 125 3.17 -4.38 8.81
C THR A 125 3.82 -3.77 7.58
N VAL A 126 4.27 -4.63 6.66
CA VAL A 126 4.73 -4.26 5.32
C VAL A 126 3.87 -4.96 4.28
N LEU A 127 3.17 -4.19 3.43
CA LEU A 127 2.45 -4.71 2.27
C LEU A 127 3.22 -4.36 0.98
N ASN A 128 3.55 -5.38 0.18
CA ASN A 128 4.20 -5.26 -1.12
C ASN A 128 3.22 -5.71 -2.21
N GLY A 129 2.49 -4.76 -2.79
CA GLY A 129 1.45 -5.00 -3.78
C GLY A 129 0.49 -3.82 -3.90
N ALA A 130 -0.32 -3.81 -4.95
CA ALA A 130 -1.39 -2.84 -5.13
C ALA A 130 -2.63 -3.17 -4.30
N ILE A 131 -3.54 -2.20 -4.17
CA ILE A 131 -4.84 -2.32 -3.49
C ILE A 131 -5.91 -1.77 -4.43
N ASP A 132 -6.97 -2.54 -4.74
CA ASP A 132 -8.01 -2.12 -5.70
C ASP A 132 -9.39 -2.77 -5.47
N PRO A 133 -10.47 -2.02 -5.16
CA PRO A 133 -10.51 -0.85 -4.30
C PRO A 133 -11.14 -1.14 -2.92
N THR A 134 -10.71 -0.45 -1.87
CA THR A 134 -11.24 -0.58 -0.51
C THR A 134 -10.99 0.68 0.33
N ASN A 135 -11.53 0.74 1.55
CA ASN A 135 -11.10 1.70 2.56
C ASN A 135 -9.82 1.22 3.23
N VAL A 136 -8.84 2.10 3.39
CA VAL A 136 -7.51 1.75 3.89
C VAL A 136 -7.16 2.57 5.14
N THR A 137 -6.69 1.89 6.18
CA THR A 137 -6.06 2.53 7.34
C THR A 137 -4.61 2.07 7.47
N LEU A 138 -3.67 3.02 7.43
CA LEU A 138 -2.25 2.79 7.71
C LEU A 138 -1.89 3.39 9.07
N ALA A 139 -1.59 2.55 10.05
CA ALA A 139 -1.01 2.98 11.33
C ALA A 139 0.44 3.48 11.15
N SER A 140 0.97 4.22 12.13
CA SER A 140 2.26 4.90 12.03
C SER A 140 3.47 4.00 11.78
N GLY A 141 3.43 2.74 12.23
CA GLY A 141 4.49 1.75 11.98
C GLY A 141 4.34 1.00 10.65
N ALA A 142 3.22 1.16 9.95
CA ALA A 142 2.92 0.38 8.76
C ALA A 142 3.54 0.99 7.50
N THR A 143 3.93 0.11 6.57
CA THR A 143 4.46 0.48 5.25
C THR A 143 3.64 -0.20 4.15
N TRP A 144 3.24 0.59 3.14
CA TRP A 144 2.66 0.10 1.90
C TRP A 144 3.56 0.44 0.71
N ASN A 145 4.11 -0.58 0.07
CA ASN A 145 4.92 -0.46 -1.13
C ASN A 145 4.04 -0.74 -2.36
N ILE A 146 3.82 0.28 -3.18
CA ILE A 146 3.07 0.23 -4.43
C ILE A 146 4.04 -0.06 -5.58
N PRO A 147 4.04 -1.27 -6.16
CA PRO A 147 4.94 -1.59 -7.26
C PRO A 147 4.41 -1.07 -8.60
N ASP A 148 5.30 -0.64 -9.49
CA ASP A 148 4.96 -0.17 -10.84
C ASP A 148 4.65 -1.28 -11.86
N ASN A 149 4.64 -2.54 -11.40
CA ASN A 149 4.29 -3.73 -12.17
C ASN A 149 3.15 -4.55 -11.53
N ALA A 150 2.33 -3.93 -10.68
CA ALA A 150 1.14 -4.56 -10.10
C ALA A 150 0.17 -5.07 -11.17
N THR A 151 -0.61 -6.09 -10.85
CA THR A 151 -1.62 -6.66 -11.78
C THR A 151 -2.93 -5.88 -11.81
N VAL A 152 -3.16 -5.05 -10.78
CA VAL A 152 -4.31 -4.16 -10.63
C VAL A 152 -3.85 -2.72 -10.41
N GLN A 153 -4.78 -1.76 -10.47
CA GLN A 153 -4.46 -0.37 -10.16
C GLN A 153 -4.29 -0.18 -8.63
N SER A 154 -3.82 0.99 -8.19
CA SER A 154 -3.86 1.35 -6.78
C SER A 154 -4.97 2.37 -6.56
N VAL A 155 -6.14 1.89 -6.12
CA VAL A 155 -7.36 2.68 -5.94
C VAL A 155 -7.90 2.48 -4.53
N VAL A 156 -8.09 3.58 -3.80
CA VAL A 156 -8.58 3.58 -2.42
C VAL A 156 -9.76 4.54 -2.32
N ASP A 157 -10.77 4.17 -1.53
CA ASP A 157 -11.90 5.05 -1.25
C ASP A 157 -11.54 6.05 -0.14
N ASP A 158 -11.56 5.59 1.10
CA ASP A 158 -11.11 6.40 2.24
C ASP A 158 -9.73 5.94 2.70
N LEU A 159 -8.75 6.86 2.72
CA LEU A 159 -7.39 6.62 3.19
C LEU A 159 -7.11 7.38 4.49
N SER A 160 -6.99 6.65 5.60
CA SER A 160 -6.46 7.17 6.87
C SER A 160 -4.96 6.89 6.95
N HIS A 161 -4.14 7.94 6.93
CA HIS A 161 -2.71 7.81 6.63
C HIS A 161 -1.79 8.35 7.73
N ALA A 162 -1.38 7.47 8.65
CA ALA A 162 -0.33 7.74 9.64
C ALA A 162 1.01 7.06 9.30
N GLY A 163 0.98 6.01 8.48
CA GLY A 163 2.16 5.20 8.11
C GLY A 163 2.99 5.74 6.94
N GLN A 164 3.66 4.83 6.24
CA GLN A 164 4.50 5.14 5.07
C GLN A 164 3.92 4.50 3.80
N ILE A 165 3.90 5.24 2.71
CA ILE A 165 3.60 4.73 1.37
C ILE A 165 4.81 4.98 0.48
N HIS A 166 5.29 3.95 -0.22
CA HIS A 166 6.39 4.07 -1.16
C HIS A 166 5.96 3.57 -2.54
N PHE A 167 6.19 4.38 -3.57
CA PHE A 167 6.17 3.87 -4.93
C PHE A 167 7.50 3.18 -5.24
N THR A 168 7.44 1.92 -5.65
CA THR A 168 8.61 1.08 -5.90
C THR A 168 8.69 0.67 -7.37
N SER A 169 9.93 0.42 -7.82
CA SER A 169 10.23 -0.07 -9.17
C SER A 169 11.27 -1.16 -9.08
N THR A 170 11.10 -2.19 -9.90
CA THR A 170 12.19 -3.11 -10.23
C THR A 170 12.71 -2.89 -11.65
N ARG A 171 12.12 -1.94 -12.39
CA ARG A 171 12.44 -1.68 -13.79
C ARG A 171 13.81 -1.02 -13.91
N THR A 172 14.67 -1.59 -14.74
CA THR A 172 15.87 -0.92 -15.22
C THR A 172 15.53 -0.19 -16.54
N GLY A 173 15.92 1.08 -16.66
CA GLY A 173 15.71 1.85 -17.88
C GLY A 173 14.66 2.97 -17.77
N LYS A 174 13.72 3.03 -18.73
CA LYS A 174 12.78 4.15 -18.85
C LYS A 174 11.92 4.28 -17.59
N PHE A 175 11.94 5.48 -16.99
CA PHE A 175 11.06 5.82 -15.89
C PHE A 175 9.59 5.78 -16.34
N VAL A 176 8.77 5.03 -15.60
CA VAL A 176 7.33 4.97 -15.81
C VAL A 176 6.65 5.36 -14.49
N PRO A 177 5.98 6.52 -14.45
CA PRO A 177 5.17 6.91 -13.31
C PRO A 177 4.12 5.87 -12.94
N ALA A 178 3.96 5.65 -11.65
CA ALA A 178 2.84 4.94 -11.06
C ALA A 178 1.85 5.94 -10.44
N THR A 179 0.64 5.48 -10.14
CA THR A 179 -0.42 6.33 -9.59
C THR A 179 -1.14 5.63 -8.46
N LEU A 180 -1.35 6.36 -7.36
CA LEU A 180 -2.29 6.04 -6.31
C LEU A 180 -3.50 6.96 -6.45
N LYS A 181 -4.67 6.41 -6.72
CA LYS A 181 -5.93 7.14 -6.74
C LYS A 181 -6.65 6.97 -5.42
N VAL A 182 -7.09 8.06 -4.83
CA VAL A 182 -7.82 8.10 -3.56
C VAL A 182 -9.06 8.97 -3.73
N LYS A 183 -10.22 8.57 -3.19
CA LYS A 183 -11.37 9.47 -3.13
C LYS A 183 -11.20 10.49 -1.99
N ASN A 184 -11.05 10.01 -0.76
CA ASN A 184 -10.80 10.86 0.41
C ASN A 184 -9.51 10.48 1.11
N LEU A 185 -8.68 11.47 1.41
CA LEU A 185 -7.44 11.31 2.15
C LEU A 185 -7.50 12.11 3.46
N ASN A 186 -7.31 11.42 4.57
CA ASN A 186 -7.12 12.00 5.89
C ASN A 186 -5.67 11.77 6.33
N GLY A 187 -4.83 12.78 6.13
CA GLY A 187 -3.42 12.75 6.52
C GLY A 187 -3.26 12.88 8.04
N GLN A 188 -2.57 11.91 8.64
CA GLN A 188 -2.27 11.85 10.08
C GLN A 188 -0.76 11.91 10.33
N ASN A 189 -0.08 12.82 9.62
CA ASN A 189 1.38 12.94 9.56
C ASN A 189 2.10 11.74 8.95
N GLY A 190 1.40 10.89 8.21
CA GLY A 190 2.01 9.85 7.38
C GLY A 190 2.81 10.44 6.22
N THR A 191 3.67 9.61 5.63
CA THR A 191 4.54 9.98 4.51
C THR A 191 4.17 9.21 3.24
N ILE A 192 4.17 9.89 2.10
CA ILE A 192 4.15 9.29 0.77
C ILE A 192 5.46 9.65 0.06
N SER A 193 6.24 8.64 -0.32
CA SER A 193 7.47 8.82 -1.11
C SER A 193 7.18 8.61 -2.59
N LEU A 194 7.32 9.67 -3.37
CA LEU A 194 7.05 9.73 -4.81
C LEU A 194 8.38 9.75 -5.57
N ARG A 195 8.51 8.92 -6.62
CA ARG A 195 9.64 9.03 -7.54
C ARG A 195 9.41 10.19 -8.48
N VAL A 196 10.44 11.01 -8.69
CA VAL A 196 10.41 12.19 -9.56
C VAL A 196 11.63 12.17 -10.47
N ARG A 197 11.45 12.60 -11.72
CA ARG A 197 12.53 12.82 -12.70
C ARG A 197 12.63 14.31 -13.03
N PRO A 198 13.46 15.06 -12.27
CA PRO A 198 13.61 16.50 -12.42
C PRO A 198 14.36 16.91 -13.71
N ASP A 199 14.99 15.96 -14.38
CA ASP A 199 15.76 16.11 -15.62
C ASP A 199 14.92 15.96 -16.90
N MET A 200 13.61 15.72 -16.78
CA MET A 200 12.71 15.57 -17.92
C MET A 200 11.62 16.66 -17.90
N ALA A 201 10.94 16.84 -19.05
CA ALA A 201 9.82 17.79 -19.17
C ALA A 201 8.65 17.44 -18.21
N GLN A 202 7.55 18.20 -18.24
CA GLN A 202 6.40 18.00 -17.32
C GLN A 202 5.85 16.55 -17.32
N ASN A 203 5.18 16.16 -16.24
CA ASN A 203 4.52 14.86 -16.01
C ASN A 203 5.45 13.65 -15.79
N ASN A 204 6.66 13.85 -15.27
CA ASN A 204 7.59 12.77 -14.97
C ASN A 204 7.76 12.53 -13.45
N ALA A 205 6.65 12.30 -12.76
CA ALA A 205 6.63 11.89 -11.37
C ALA A 205 5.52 10.86 -11.11
N ASP A 206 5.73 9.98 -10.13
CA ASP A 206 4.62 9.26 -9.51
C ASP A 206 3.58 10.24 -8.99
N ARG A 207 2.32 9.81 -8.95
CA ARG A 207 1.21 10.72 -8.66
C ARG A 207 0.24 10.18 -7.62
N LEU A 208 -0.11 11.05 -6.70
CA LEU A 208 -1.31 10.90 -5.88
C LEU A 208 -2.47 11.62 -6.56
N VAL A 209 -3.55 10.92 -6.86
CA VAL A 209 -4.75 11.50 -7.48
C VAL A 209 -5.87 11.52 -6.45
N ILE A 210 -6.44 12.70 -6.18
CA ILE A 210 -7.66 12.86 -5.41
C ILE A 210 -8.84 12.94 -6.38
N ASP A 211 -9.73 11.95 -6.35
CA ASP A 211 -10.80 11.76 -7.34
C ASP A 211 -12.18 12.01 -6.73
N GLY A 212 -12.72 13.22 -6.95
CA GLY A 212 -14.06 13.64 -6.54
C GLY A 212 -14.31 13.80 -5.04
N GLY A 213 -13.32 13.55 -4.19
CA GLY A 213 -13.42 13.71 -2.73
C GLY A 213 -12.48 14.78 -2.18
N ARG A 214 -11.93 14.57 -0.99
CA ARG A 214 -11.18 15.60 -0.26
C ARG A 214 -9.85 15.08 0.28
N ALA A 215 -8.79 15.89 0.18
CA ALA A 215 -7.58 15.72 0.98
C ALA A 215 -7.60 16.68 2.17
N THR A 216 -7.48 16.14 3.37
CA THR A 216 -7.57 16.84 4.65
C THR A 216 -6.45 16.40 5.59
N GLY A 217 -6.25 17.14 6.68
CA GLY A 217 -5.22 16.82 7.67
C GLY A 217 -3.83 17.16 7.14
N LYS A 218 -2.83 16.33 7.41
CA LYS A 218 -1.45 16.56 6.97
C LYS A 218 -0.78 15.28 6.50
N THR A 219 -0.28 15.30 5.26
CA THR A 219 0.54 14.25 4.66
C THR A 219 1.89 14.82 4.24
N ILE A 220 2.96 14.09 4.55
CA ILE A 220 4.32 14.46 4.19
C ILE A 220 4.64 13.84 2.83
N LEU A 221 4.97 14.64 1.83
CA LEU A 221 5.42 14.17 0.53
C LEU A 221 6.94 14.17 0.47
N ASN A 222 7.54 12.99 0.38
CA ASN A 222 8.97 12.83 0.13
C ASN A 222 9.19 12.61 -1.37
N MET A 223 10.17 13.31 -1.93
CA MET A 223 10.53 13.19 -3.34
C MET A 223 11.82 12.40 -3.47
N VAL A 224 11.77 11.32 -4.25
CA VAL A 224 12.92 10.48 -4.56
C VAL A 224 13.33 10.77 -5.99
N ASN A 225 14.54 11.30 -6.20
CA ASN A 225 15.07 11.44 -7.56
C ASN A 225 15.31 10.05 -8.16
N ALA A 226 14.50 9.66 -9.14
CA ALA A 226 14.60 8.36 -9.82
C ALA A 226 15.51 8.36 -11.05
N GLY A 227 16.21 9.48 -11.29
CA GLY A 227 17.22 9.61 -12.33
C GLY A 227 18.60 9.22 -11.82
N ASN A 228 19.45 8.70 -12.72
CA ASN A 228 20.88 8.57 -12.49
C ASN A 228 21.66 9.85 -12.86
N SER A 229 20.97 10.83 -13.45
CA SER A 229 21.54 12.11 -13.80
C SER A 229 21.52 13.02 -12.57
N ALA A 230 22.64 13.70 -12.29
CA ALA A 230 22.67 14.78 -11.31
C ALA A 230 22.03 16.08 -11.84
N SER A 231 21.40 16.03 -13.02
CA SER A 231 20.86 17.19 -13.73
C SER A 231 19.43 17.50 -13.27
N GLY A 232 19.07 18.78 -13.30
CA GLY A 232 17.70 19.24 -13.14
C GLY A 232 17.37 20.27 -14.22
N LEU A 233 16.08 20.43 -14.53
CA LEU A 233 15.56 21.43 -15.45
C LEU A 233 14.72 22.47 -14.73
N ALA A 234 14.76 23.70 -15.23
CA ALA A 234 13.79 24.71 -14.86
C ALA A 234 12.38 24.23 -15.22
N THR A 235 11.46 24.30 -14.28
CA THR A 235 10.04 24.03 -14.52
C THR A 235 9.41 25.21 -15.28
N SER A 236 8.63 24.90 -16.31
CA SER A 236 7.72 25.85 -16.96
C SER A 236 6.28 25.63 -16.51
N GLY A 237 5.39 26.58 -16.80
CA GLY A 237 3.97 26.47 -16.47
C GLY A 237 3.71 26.24 -14.98
N LYS A 238 2.88 25.25 -14.64
CA LYS A 238 2.53 24.94 -13.24
C LYS A 238 3.61 24.18 -12.46
N GLY A 239 4.49 23.46 -13.16
CA GLY A 239 5.52 22.62 -12.55
C GLY A 239 5.36 21.12 -12.85
N ILE A 240 6.04 20.28 -12.06
CA ILE A 240 5.89 18.82 -12.10
C ILE A 240 4.76 18.43 -11.15
N GLN A 241 3.65 17.94 -11.70
CA GLN A 241 2.49 17.55 -10.89
C GLN A 241 2.77 16.28 -10.08
N VAL A 242 2.55 16.35 -8.77
CA VAL A 242 2.75 15.24 -7.83
C VAL A 242 1.46 14.87 -7.08
N VAL A 243 0.56 15.85 -6.93
CA VAL A 243 -0.83 15.62 -6.53
C VAL A 243 -1.74 16.19 -7.60
N GLU A 244 -2.71 15.41 -8.05
CA GLU A 244 -3.72 15.81 -9.02
C GLU A 244 -5.10 15.74 -8.37
N ALA A 245 -5.83 16.85 -8.38
CA ALA A 245 -7.24 16.88 -8.00
C ALA A 245 -8.12 16.83 -9.25
N ILE A 246 -9.03 15.86 -9.32
CA ILE A 246 -9.96 15.68 -10.45
C ILE A 246 -11.40 15.52 -9.98
N ASN A 247 -12.34 15.64 -10.92
CA ASN A 247 -13.77 15.37 -10.70
C ASN A 247 -14.39 16.16 -9.53
N GLY A 248 -13.94 17.39 -9.32
CA GLY A 248 -14.41 18.26 -8.24
C GLY A 248 -13.74 18.03 -6.89
N ALA A 249 -12.63 17.28 -6.86
CA ALA A 249 -11.86 17.10 -5.64
C ALA A 249 -11.30 18.43 -5.09
N THR A 250 -11.16 18.49 -3.77
CA THR A 250 -10.55 19.63 -3.07
C THR A 250 -9.41 19.18 -2.16
N THR A 251 -8.39 20.02 -1.99
CA THR A 251 -7.29 19.79 -1.07
C THR A 251 -7.17 20.96 -0.08
N GLU A 252 -7.13 20.69 1.21
CA GLU A 252 -6.87 21.74 2.21
C GLU A 252 -5.47 22.34 2.02
N GLU A 253 -5.28 23.61 2.35
CA GLU A 253 -3.98 24.30 2.22
C GLU A 253 -2.86 23.60 3.00
N GLY A 254 -3.19 22.94 4.12
CA GLY A 254 -2.26 22.16 4.93
C GLY A 254 -2.20 20.65 4.61
N ALA A 255 -2.97 20.17 3.62
CA ALA A 255 -3.12 18.74 3.34
C ALA A 255 -1.80 18.05 2.99
N PHE A 256 -0.88 18.79 2.35
CA PHE A 256 0.42 18.28 1.91
C PHE A 256 1.54 19.22 2.31
N VAL A 257 2.66 18.65 2.76
CA VAL A 257 3.91 19.37 2.98
C VAL A 257 5.07 18.60 2.37
N GLN A 258 6.10 19.30 1.90
CA GLN A 258 7.31 18.64 1.42
C GLN A 258 8.17 18.19 2.61
N GLY A 259 8.50 16.90 2.66
CA GLY A 259 9.27 16.31 3.77
C GLY A 259 10.78 16.38 3.60
N ASN A 260 11.28 16.41 2.37
CA ASN A 260 12.70 16.48 2.06
C ASN A 260 13.00 17.49 0.95
N ARG A 261 14.19 18.08 0.97
CA ARG A 261 14.65 18.93 -0.14
C ARG A 261 14.93 18.05 -1.36
N LEU A 262 14.29 18.38 -2.48
CA LEU A 262 14.64 17.83 -3.79
C LEU A 262 15.54 18.83 -4.51
N GLN A 263 16.80 18.46 -4.73
CA GLN A 263 17.75 19.25 -5.50
C GLN A 263 18.26 18.39 -6.67
N ALA A 264 18.34 18.99 -7.85
CA ALA A 264 18.95 18.37 -9.01
C ALA A 264 19.65 19.46 -9.85
N GLY A 265 20.95 19.26 -10.08
CA GLY A 265 21.82 20.25 -10.72
C GLY A 265 21.79 21.59 -9.98
N ALA A 266 21.59 22.65 -10.74
CA ALA A 266 21.45 24.01 -10.25
C ALA A 266 20.03 24.37 -9.79
N PHE A 267 19.12 23.41 -9.58
CA PHE A 267 17.74 23.69 -9.21
C PHE A 267 17.35 23.04 -7.89
N ASN A 268 16.65 23.81 -7.05
CA ASN A 268 15.86 23.29 -5.94
C ASN A 268 14.40 23.20 -6.36
N TYR A 269 13.69 22.16 -5.92
CA TYR A 269 12.28 21.99 -6.20
C TYR A 269 11.46 22.12 -4.91
N SER A 270 10.52 23.05 -4.92
CA SER A 270 9.58 23.31 -3.82
C SER A 270 8.17 22.87 -4.20
N LEU A 271 7.44 22.29 -3.24
CA LEU A 271 6.05 21.87 -3.38
C LEU A 271 5.12 23.09 -3.23
N ASN A 272 4.25 23.30 -4.22
CA ASN A 272 3.35 24.43 -4.30
C ASN A 272 1.94 23.96 -4.66
N ARG A 273 0.94 24.44 -3.92
CA ARG A 273 -0.48 24.28 -4.26
C ARG A 273 -0.88 25.31 -5.30
N ASP A 274 -1.73 24.94 -6.25
CA ASP A 274 -2.31 25.86 -7.22
C ASP A 274 -3.83 26.03 -6.98
N SER A 275 -4.43 26.95 -7.73
CA SER A 275 -5.86 27.29 -7.71
C SER A 275 -6.80 26.18 -8.18
N ASP A 276 -6.26 25.14 -8.84
CA ASP A 276 -7.00 23.97 -9.31
C ASP A 276 -6.97 22.81 -8.29
N GLU A 277 -6.65 23.09 -7.03
CA GLU A 277 -6.56 22.13 -5.93
C GLU A 277 -5.41 21.11 -6.07
N SER A 278 -4.64 21.15 -7.17
CA SER A 278 -3.50 20.26 -7.42
C SER A 278 -2.19 20.82 -6.83
N TRP A 279 -1.19 19.94 -6.69
CA TRP A 279 0.11 20.30 -6.13
C TRP A 279 1.26 19.94 -7.08
N TYR A 280 2.19 20.88 -7.20
CA TYR A 280 3.26 20.87 -8.18
C TYR A 280 4.61 21.13 -7.53
N LEU A 281 5.65 20.44 -7.98
CA LEU A 281 7.03 20.85 -7.73
C LEU A 281 7.43 21.94 -8.73
N ARG A 282 7.94 23.06 -8.23
CA ARG A 282 8.45 24.18 -9.03
C ARG A 282 9.93 24.38 -8.75
N SER A 283 10.71 24.60 -9.80
CA SER A 283 12.15 24.83 -9.69
C SER A 283 12.46 26.28 -9.34
N GLU A 284 13.46 26.47 -8.51
CA GLU A 284 14.15 27.74 -8.30
C GLU A 284 15.65 27.54 -8.51
N ASN A 285 16.33 28.54 -9.09
CA ASN A 285 17.77 28.50 -9.24
C ASN A 285 18.44 28.38 -7.85
N ALA A 286 19.29 27.38 -7.71
CA ALA A 286 20.18 27.21 -6.58
C ALA A 286 21.37 28.17 -6.74
N TYR A 287 21.18 29.48 -6.54
CA TYR A 287 22.33 30.39 -6.37
C TYR A 287 22.24 31.18 -5.06
N ARG A 288 23.31 31.04 -4.28
CA ARG A 288 23.71 31.92 -3.17
C ARG A 288 24.07 33.29 -3.76
N ALA A 289 23.75 34.35 -3.02
CA ALA A 289 24.22 35.70 -3.30
C ALA A 289 25.71 35.71 -3.68
N GLU A 290 26.03 36.17 -4.89
CA GLU A 290 27.37 36.66 -5.17
C GLU A 290 27.55 37.93 -4.35
N VAL A 291 28.55 37.93 -3.46
CA VAL A 291 29.04 39.16 -2.83
C VAL A 291 29.76 39.93 -3.94
N PRO A 292 29.37 41.19 -4.24
CA PRO A 292 30.14 42.02 -5.16
C PRO A 292 31.55 42.22 -4.61
N LEU A 293 32.57 41.90 -5.42
CA LEU A 293 33.96 42.26 -5.17
C LEU A 293 34.20 43.75 -5.43
#